data_AF-A0A355PJ31-F1
#
_entry.id   AF-A0A355PJ31-F1
#
_cell.length_a   1.000
_cell.length_b   1.000
_cell.length_c   1.000
_cell.angle_alpha   90.00
_cell.angle_beta   90.00
_cell.angle_gamma   90.00
#
_symmetry.space_group_name_H-M   'P 1'
#
loop_
_entity.id
_entity.type
_entity.pdbx_description
1 polymer ?
#
loop_
_entity_poly.entity_id
_entity_poly.type
_entity_poly.pdbx_seq_one_letter_code
_entity_poly.pdbx_strand_id
1 'polypeptide(L)'
;ALGTAMGHFTAQATDTPGFLVNHAGRAFGTEALRVLSESVTDPATIDRIMVDQGGFRMGPFTLLDLTGLDVSHAVMESVYHQYYEEPRFRPSPLTRQRLSAGLLGRKTGEGFYRYVDGQQQMPEEPAIASASPCPVWISQDDPGSAAQLAELVATAGWPLESADQPSSEALCLLTPLGEDTTQCALRQGLNAEQCVAVDMLAGLDKRRSLMASPITRPDLINAAASLLNADGTPVSTLQDSTGFVLQRVVACIVNVGADIAQQGVAAPATIDRAVELGLGYPFGPLRMGDHYGASRILTILNNLLAATGDPRYRPSPWLRRRAALGMPLTDRPTG
;
A
#
# COMPACT_ATOMS: atom_id res chain seq x y z
N ALA A 1 16.65 -2.91 -32.27
CA ALA A 1 16.36 -3.33 -33.65
C ALA A 1 15.71 -4.72 -33.69
N LEU A 2 16.42 -5.79 -33.31
CA LEU A 2 15.87 -7.16 -33.37
C LEU A 2 14.63 -7.36 -32.49
N GLY A 3 14.67 -6.97 -31.21
CA GLY A 3 13.51 -7.13 -30.32
C GLY A 3 12.27 -6.37 -30.79
N THR A 4 12.45 -5.16 -31.33
CA THR A 4 11.37 -4.38 -31.95
C THR A 4 10.79 -5.08 -33.19
N ALA A 5 11.66 -5.65 -34.04
CA ALA A 5 11.21 -6.42 -35.20
C ALA A 5 10.42 -7.68 -34.81
N MET A 6 10.66 -8.23 -33.62
CA MET A 6 9.88 -9.33 -33.03
C MET A 6 8.60 -8.85 -32.31
N GLY A 7 8.27 -7.55 -32.35
CA GLY A 7 7.08 -7.00 -31.68
C GLY A 7 7.24 -6.81 -30.17
N HIS A 8 8.47 -6.86 -29.64
CA HIS A 8 8.74 -6.69 -28.22
C HIS A 8 9.32 -5.31 -27.89
N PHE A 9 8.94 -4.79 -26.73
CA PHE A 9 9.61 -3.66 -26.11
C PHE A 9 10.97 -4.11 -25.57
N THR A 10 12.04 -3.39 -25.92
CA THR A 10 13.40 -3.65 -25.43
C THR A 10 13.81 -2.58 -24.44
N ALA A 11 14.06 -2.96 -23.19
CA ALA A 11 14.61 -2.07 -22.17
C ALA A 11 16.14 -2.17 -22.17
N GLN A 12 16.82 -1.04 -22.39
CA GLN A 12 18.26 -0.95 -22.13
C GLN A 12 18.46 -0.67 -20.64
N ALA A 13 19.23 -1.52 -19.97
CA ALA A 13 19.58 -1.37 -18.57
C ALA A 13 21.06 -1.67 -18.34
N THR A 14 21.66 -1.07 -17.31
CA THR A 14 22.99 -1.47 -16.82
C THR A 14 22.91 -2.83 -16.12
N ASP A 15 24.04 -3.53 -16.10
CA ASP A 15 24.15 -4.84 -15.45
C ASP A 15 24.21 -4.65 -13.92
N THR A 16 23.07 -4.83 -13.28
CA THR A 16 22.89 -4.72 -11.82
C THR A 16 22.09 -5.93 -11.32
N PRO A 17 22.27 -6.37 -10.06
CA PRO A 17 21.56 -7.54 -9.55
C PRO A 17 20.04 -7.40 -9.72
N GLY A 18 19.40 -8.41 -10.33
CA GLY A 18 17.96 -8.37 -10.64
C GLY A 18 17.57 -7.49 -11.84
N PHE A 19 18.54 -6.94 -12.58
CA PHE A 19 18.33 -6.04 -13.71
C PHE A 19 17.29 -4.95 -13.39
N LEU A 20 16.26 -4.80 -14.23
CA LEU A 20 15.24 -3.78 -14.09
C LEU A 20 13.94 -4.32 -13.48
N VAL A 21 13.31 -5.31 -14.12
CA VAL A 21 11.97 -5.80 -13.76
C VAL A 21 11.99 -6.54 -12.42
N ASN A 22 12.97 -7.44 -12.20
CA ASN A 22 13.04 -8.16 -10.94
C ASN A 22 13.39 -7.23 -9.79
N HIS A 23 14.28 -6.25 -9.99
CA HIS A 23 14.60 -5.24 -8.98
C HIS A 23 13.37 -4.39 -8.61
N ALA A 24 12.70 -3.78 -9.58
CA ALA A 24 11.54 -2.92 -9.34
C ALA A 24 10.36 -3.64 -8.65
N GLY A 25 10.20 -4.94 -8.89
CA GLY A 25 9.13 -5.75 -8.30
C GLY A 25 9.32 -6.15 -6.84
N ARG A 26 10.49 -5.87 -6.22
CA ARG A 26 10.80 -6.41 -4.88
C ARG A 26 9.94 -5.82 -3.76
N ALA A 27 9.54 -4.57 -3.87
CA ALA A 27 8.77 -3.90 -2.83
C ALA A 27 7.36 -4.52 -2.65
N PHE A 28 6.70 -4.92 -3.74
CA PHE A 28 5.30 -5.36 -3.71
C PHE A 28 5.06 -6.55 -2.79
N GLY A 29 5.80 -7.65 -3.01
CA GLY A 29 5.66 -8.85 -2.19
C GLY A 29 6.24 -8.69 -0.79
N THR A 30 7.41 -8.07 -0.66
CA THR A 30 8.09 -7.98 0.65
C THR A 30 7.37 -7.05 1.63
N GLU A 31 6.77 -5.96 1.14
CA GLU A 31 6.01 -5.05 2.00
C GLU A 31 4.67 -5.66 2.41
N ALA A 32 3.97 -6.33 1.48
CA ALA A 32 2.76 -7.07 1.82
C ALA A 32 3.01 -8.16 2.88
N LEU A 33 4.13 -8.88 2.77
CA LEU A 33 4.55 -9.85 3.78
C LEU A 33 4.88 -9.21 5.14
N ARG A 34 5.36 -7.96 5.14
CA ARG A 34 5.63 -7.21 6.37
C ARG A 34 4.33 -6.82 7.06
N VAL A 35 3.38 -6.25 6.31
CA VAL A 35 2.02 -5.96 6.76
C VAL A 35 1.36 -7.20 7.36
N LEU A 36 1.46 -8.36 6.68
CA LEU A 36 0.93 -9.62 7.22
C LEU A 36 1.64 -10.05 8.51
N SER A 37 2.97 -9.92 8.58
CA SER A 37 3.75 -10.32 9.77
C SER A 37 3.44 -9.48 11.01
N GLU A 38 2.97 -8.25 10.81
CA GLU A 38 2.55 -7.34 11.88
C GLU A 38 1.07 -7.54 12.26
N SER A 39 0.40 -8.54 11.69
CA SER A 39 -1.01 -8.86 11.94
C SER A 39 -1.97 -7.70 11.65
N VAL A 40 -1.62 -6.85 10.67
CA VAL A 40 -2.44 -5.69 10.29
C VAL A 40 -3.79 -6.14 9.73
N THR A 41 -3.77 -7.16 8.86
CA THR A 41 -4.94 -7.82 8.30
C THR A 41 -4.53 -9.13 7.61
N ASP A 42 -5.49 -9.85 7.03
CA ASP A 42 -5.29 -11.15 6.39
C ASP A 42 -4.87 -11.05 4.90
N PRO A 43 -4.36 -12.14 4.29
CA PRO A 43 -3.93 -12.15 2.89
C PRO A 43 -5.00 -11.74 1.88
N ALA A 44 -6.27 -12.14 2.09
CA ALA A 44 -7.35 -11.83 1.16
C ALA A 44 -7.67 -10.34 1.19
N THR A 45 -7.70 -9.74 2.38
CA THR A 45 -7.91 -8.30 2.54
C THR A 45 -6.77 -7.49 1.92
N ILE A 46 -5.51 -7.90 2.10
CA ILE A 46 -4.37 -7.24 1.44
C ILE A 46 -4.48 -7.34 -0.09
N ASP A 47 -4.78 -8.53 -0.62
CA ASP A 47 -4.93 -8.73 -2.06
C ASP A 47 -6.06 -7.85 -2.64
N ARG A 48 -7.22 -7.80 -1.98
CA ARG A 48 -8.35 -6.94 -2.37
C ARG A 48 -7.99 -5.46 -2.35
N ILE A 49 -7.30 -4.98 -1.32
CA ILE A 49 -6.85 -3.57 -1.26
C ILE A 49 -5.91 -3.26 -2.43
N MET A 50 -4.92 -4.11 -2.69
CA MET A 50 -3.99 -3.87 -3.78
C MET A 50 -4.68 -3.92 -5.16
N VAL A 51 -5.67 -4.78 -5.36
CA VAL A 51 -6.41 -4.87 -6.63
C VAL A 51 -7.43 -3.73 -6.78
N ASP A 52 -8.37 -3.62 -5.85
CA ASP A 52 -9.52 -2.72 -5.96
C ASP A 52 -9.08 -1.27 -5.80
N GLN A 53 -8.34 -0.96 -4.74
CA GLN A 53 -7.90 0.40 -4.42
C GLN A 53 -6.63 0.78 -5.21
N GLY A 54 -5.65 -0.13 -5.26
CA GLY A 54 -4.37 0.11 -5.93
C GLY A 54 -4.38 -0.08 -7.45
N GLY A 55 -5.40 -0.73 -8.01
CA GLY A 55 -5.51 -1.00 -9.45
C GLY A 55 -4.53 -2.05 -9.99
N PHE A 56 -3.87 -2.81 -9.12
CA PHE A 56 -2.99 -3.90 -9.54
C PHE A 56 -3.82 -5.04 -10.15
N ARG A 57 -3.28 -5.71 -11.18
CA ARG A 57 -3.98 -6.82 -11.84
C ARG A 57 -4.23 -8.01 -10.90
N MET A 58 -3.37 -8.19 -9.90
CA MET A 58 -3.39 -9.32 -8.97
C MET A 58 -2.77 -8.89 -7.64
N GLY A 59 -3.33 -9.39 -6.54
CA GLY A 59 -2.79 -9.14 -5.21
C GLY A 59 -1.46 -9.88 -4.96
N PRO A 60 -0.65 -9.38 -4.02
CA PRO A 60 0.68 -9.93 -3.73
C PRO A 60 0.66 -11.41 -3.30
N PHE A 61 -0.31 -11.87 -2.53
CA PHE A 61 -0.36 -13.25 -2.05
C PHE A 61 -0.83 -14.21 -3.14
N THR A 62 -1.82 -13.81 -3.92
CA THR A 62 -2.24 -14.54 -5.12
C THR A 62 -1.08 -14.68 -6.11
N LEU A 63 -0.27 -13.62 -6.28
CA LEU A 63 0.91 -13.65 -7.14
C LEU A 63 2.02 -14.57 -6.60
N LEU A 64 2.26 -14.56 -5.27
CA LEU A 64 3.23 -15.45 -4.64
C LEU A 64 2.84 -16.92 -4.81
N ASP A 65 1.56 -17.26 -4.64
CA ASP A 65 1.07 -18.63 -4.83
C ASP A 65 1.06 -19.08 -6.29
N LEU A 66 0.81 -18.16 -7.22
CA LEU A 66 0.86 -18.44 -8.66
C LEU A 66 2.29 -18.71 -9.13
N THR A 67 3.25 -17.89 -8.68
CA THR A 67 4.67 -18.03 -9.03
C THR A 67 5.30 -19.24 -8.34
N GLY A 68 4.92 -19.45 -7.08
CA GLY A 68 5.43 -20.48 -6.20
C GLY A 68 6.52 -19.96 -5.26
N LEU A 69 6.42 -20.35 -3.98
CA LEU A 69 7.34 -19.86 -2.94
C LEU A 69 8.77 -20.39 -3.08
N ASP A 70 8.97 -21.57 -3.66
CA ASP A 70 10.30 -22.09 -3.95
C ASP A 70 11.07 -21.22 -4.95
N VAL A 71 10.37 -20.61 -5.91
CA VAL A 71 10.96 -19.63 -6.83
C VAL A 71 11.06 -18.26 -6.18
N SER A 72 9.94 -17.75 -5.65
CA SER A 72 9.87 -16.38 -5.15
C SER A 72 10.76 -16.14 -3.94
N HIS A 73 10.81 -17.07 -2.98
CA HIS A 73 11.65 -16.92 -1.80
C HIS A 73 13.15 -17.01 -2.14
N ALA A 74 13.55 -17.95 -3.00
CA ALA A 74 14.94 -18.07 -3.44
C ALA A 74 15.42 -16.80 -4.17
N VAL A 75 14.57 -16.20 -5.00
CA VAL A 75 14.88 -14.91 -5.65
C VAL A 75 14.97 -13.77 -4.64
N MET A 76 14.10 -13.73 -3.62
CA MET A 76 14.18 -12.73 -2.55
C MET A 76 15.51 -12.82 -1.79
N GLU A 77 15.92 -14.01 -1.36
CA GLU A 77 17.21 -14.23 -0.67
C GLU A 77 18.39 -13.86 -1.58
N SER A 78 18.37 -14.31 -2.84
CA SER A 78 19.44 -14.01 -3.80
C SER A 78 19.64 -12.51 -4.00
N VAL A 79 18.56 -11.75 -4.25
CA VAL A 79 18.66 -10.30 -4.46
C VAL A 79 19.13 -9.60 -3.18
N TYR A 80 18.65 -10.02 -2.02
CA TYR A 80 19.06 -9.46 -0.74
C TYR A 80 20.56 -9.60 -0.49
N HIS A 81 21.13 -10.79 -0.70
CA HIS A 81 22.57 -11.04 -0.55
C HIS A 81 23.40 -10.34 -1.63
N GLN A 82 22.92 -10.28 -2.88
CA GLN A 82 23.62 -9.57 -3.96
C GLN A 82 23.70 -8.05 -3.75
N TYR A 83 22.80 -7.49 -2.93
CA TYR A 83 22.82 -6.09 -2.51
C TYR A 83 23.42 -5.88 -1.13
N TYR A 84 24.24 -6.81 -0.64
CA TYR A 84 24.92 -6.72 0.66
C TYR A 84 23.93 -6.40 1.80
N GLU A 85 22.85 -7.17 1.84
CA GLU A 85 21.86 -7.13 2.91
C GLU A 85 21.10 -5.80 3.00
N GLU A 86 20.97 -5.09 1.88
CA GLU A 86 20.19 -3.86 1.73
C GLU A 86 18.80 -4.00 2.39
N PRO A 87 18.51 -3.23 3.47
CA PRO A 87 17.26 -3.34 4.23
C PRO A 87 15.97 -3.28 3.41
N ARG A 88 15.96 -2.57 2.27
CA ARG A 88 14.82 -2.48 1.36
C ARG A 88 14.40 -3.80 0.73
N PHE A 89 15.35 -4.74 0.59
CA PHE A 89 15.12 -6.03 -0.05
C PHE A 89 15.00 -7.18 0.96
N ARG A 90 14.99 -6.88 2.26
CA ARG A 90 14.94 -7.88 3.34
C ARG A 90 13.76 -8.85 3.12
N PRO A 91 14.02 -10.17 2.98
CA PRO A 91 12.98 -11.20 2.87
C PRO A 91 12.17 -11.36 4.17
N SER A 92 11.04 -12.07 4.09
CA SER A 92 10.22 -12.37 5.27
C SER A 92 10.47 -13.79 5.79
N PRO A 93 10.61 -13.99 7.12
CA PRO A 93 10.62 -15.32 7.72
C PRO A 93 9.37 -16.15 7.42
N LEU A 94 8.22 -15.49 7.18
CA LEU A 94 6.96 -16.17 6.86
C LEU A 94 7.08 -17.04 5.61
N THR A 95 7.76 -16.55 4.56
CA THR A 95 7.92 -17.32 3.33
C THR A 95 8.92 -18.46 3.49
N ARG A 96 9.96 -18.30 4.33
CA ARG A 96 10.89 -19.38 4.68
C ARG A 96 10.14 -20.53 5.37
N GLN A 97 9.32 -20.21 6.37
CA GLN A 97 8.54 -21.20 7.13
C GLN A 97 7.55 -21.95 6.23
N ARG A 98 6.79 -21.22 5.40
CA ARG A 98 5.84 -21.83 4.45
C ARG A 98 6.54 -22.71 3.40
N LEU A 99 7.68 -22.26 2.89
CA LEU A 99 8.51 -23.03 1.96
C LEU A 99 8.99 -24.35 2.59
N SER A 100 9.51 -24.30 3.82
CA SER A 100 9.94 -25.51 4.56
C SER A 100 8.78 -26.47 4.84
N ALA A 101 7.55 -25.96 4.97
CA ALA A 101 6.34 -26.76 5.12
C ALA A 101 5.76 -27.31 3.80
N GLY A 102 6.38 -27.02 2.66
CA GLY A 102 5.88 -27.46 1.34
C GLY A 102 4.63 -26.71 0.84
N LEU A 103 4.29 -25.57 1.47
CA LEU A 103 3.17 -24.72 1.09
C LEU A 103 3.59 -23.80 -0.06
N LEU A 104 3.77 -24.38 -1.26
CA LEU A 104 4.37 -23.69 -2.40
C LEU A 104 3.36 -22.92 -3.26
N GLY A 105 2.07 -22.90 -2.92
CA GLY A 105 1.04 -22.23 -3.72
C GLY A 105 0.28 -23.18 -4.63
N ARG A 106 -0.19 -22.64 -5.77
CA ARG A 106 -1.15 -23.33 -6.66
C ARG A 106 -0.68 -24.70 -7.10
N LYS A 107 0.62 -24.85 -7.38
CA LYS A 107 1.20 -26.09 -7.90
C LYS A 107 1.22 -27.25 -6.89
N THR A 108 1.15 -26.96 -5.60
CA THR A 108 1.06 -27.95 -4.51
C THR A 108 -0.33 -28.04 -3.91
N GLY A 109 -1.31 -27.32 -4.45
CA GLY A 109 -2.68 -27.27 -3.93
C GLY A 109 -2.87 -26.34 -2.73
N GLU A 110 -1.79 -25.80 -2.16
CA GLU A 110 -1.85 -24.92 -0.99
C GLU A 110 -0.60 -24.03 -0.88
N GLY A 111 -0.84 -22.73 -0.62
CA GLY A 111 0.16 -21.70 -0.30
C GLY A 111 -0.42 -20.75 0.73
N PHE A 112 -0.54 -19.46 0.43
CA PHE A 112 -1.37 -18.52 1.20
C PHE A 112 -2.85 -18.82 1.08
N TYR A 113 -3.27 -19.38 -0.05
CA TYR A 113 -4.62 -19.87 -0.29
C TYR A 113 -4.63 -21.38 -0.49
N ARG A 114 -5.80 -21.99 -0.28
CA ARG A 114 -6.08 -23.35 -0.71
C ARG A 114 -6.52 -23.34 -2.17
N TYR A 115 -6.16 -24.38 -2.91
CA TYR A 115 -6.56 -24.58 -4.31
C TYR A 115 -7.28 -25.92 -4.46
N VAL A 116 -8.53 -25.88 -4.91
CA VAL A 116 -9.36 -27.06 -5.20
C VAL A 116 -9.56 -27.12 -6.71
N ASP A 117 -9.22 -28.24 -7.34
CA ASP A 117 -9.22 -28.40 -8.81
C ASP A 117 -8.46 -27.28 -9.55
N GLY A 118 -7.37 -26.79 -8.93
CA GLY A 118 -6.55 -25.71 -9.45
C GLY A 118 -7.18 -24.31 -9.38
N GLN A 119 -8.35 -24.18 -8.73
CA GLN A 119 -9.04 -22.91 -8.46
C GLN A 119 -8.75 -22.41 -7.05
N GLN A 120 -8.37 -21.14 -6.95
CA GLN A 120 -8.12 -20.47 -5.68
C GLN A 120 -9.39 -20.37 -4.85
N GLN A 121 -9.32 -20.81 -3.60
CA GLN A 121 -10.40 -20.64 -2.62
C GLN A 121 -10.22 -19.30 -1.91
N MET A 122 -10.78 -18.24 -2.51
CA MET A 122 -10.82 -16.91 -1.90
C MET A 122 -11.94 -16.88 -0.85
N PRO A 123 -11.69 -16.41 0.39
CA PRO A 123 -12.75 -16.17 1.36
C PRO A 123 -13.84 -15.24 0.80
N GLU A 124 -15.06 -15.31 1.31
CA GLU A 124 -16.12 -14.36 0.96
C GLU A 124 -15.77 -12.94 1.44
N GLU A 125 -16.41 -11.92 0.85
CA GLU A 125 -16.26 -10.54 1.34
C GLU A 125 -16.96 -10.42 2.70
N PRO A 126 -16.29 -9.88 3.74
CA PRO A 126 -16.92 -9.67 5.04
C PRO A 126 -18.17 -8.80 4.91
N ALA A 127 -19.28 -9.24 5.49
CA ALA A 127 -20.48 -8.44 5.57
C ALA A 127 -20.28 -7.25 6.52
N ILE A 128 -20.75 -6.06 6.11
CA ILE A 128 -20.71 -4.86 6.92
C ILE A 128 -22.06 -4.69 7.61
N ALA A 129 -22.04 -4.62 8.94
CA ALA A 129 -23.26 -4.42 9.71
C ALA A 129 -23.74 -2.97 9.58
N SER A 130 -25.04 -2.78 9.35
CA SER A 130 -25.65 -1.46 9.38
C SER A 130 -25.60 -0.87 10.78
N ALA A 131 -25.12 0.37 10.90
CA ALA A 131 -25.15 1.14 12.13
C ALA A 131 -26.13 2.32 12.01
N SER A 132 -26.65 2.81 13.14
CA SER A 132 -27.42 4.04 13.17
C SER A 132 -26.50 5.26 13.00
N PRO A 133 -26.93 6.32 12.29
CA PRO A 133 -26.14 7.53 12.16
C PRO A 133 -25.79 8.15 13.51
N CYS A 134 -24.52 8.55 13.68
CA CYS A 134 -24.03 9.32 14.80
C CYS A 134 -23.37 10.62 14.31
N PRO A 135 -23.13 11.62 15.18
CA PRO A 135 -22.34 12.79 14.80
C PRO A 135 -20.95 12.37 14.29
N VAL A 136 -20.50 13.00 13.21
CA VAL A 136 -19.19 12.76 12.60
C VAL A 136 -18.38 14.05 12.65
N TRP A 137 -17.15 13.96 13.13
CA TRP A 137 -16.17 15.02 13.07
C TRP A 137 -15.01 14.58 12.18
N ILE A 138 -14.49 15.48 11.34
CA ILE A 138 -13.44 15.15 10.37
C ILE A 138 -12.23 16.04 10.62
N SER A 139 -11.07 15.40 10.77
CA SER A 139 -9.78 16.09 10.91
C SER A 139 -9.51 17.00 9.72
N GLN A 140 -9.00 18.20 10.01
CA GLN A 140 -8.64 19.21 9.01
C GLN A 140 -7.15 19.20 8.64
N ASP A 141 -6.39 18.16 9.04
CA ASP A 141 -4.96 18.00 8.71
C ASP A 141 -4.71 17.95 7.20
N ASP A 142 -5.67 17.43 6.43
CA ASP A 142 -5.72 17.50 4.97
C ASP A 142 -7.10 17.99 4.52
N PRO A 143 -7.27 19.30 4.27
CA PRO A 143 -8.56 19.88 3.88
C PRO A 143 -9.16 19.27 2.61
N GLY A 144 -8.32 18.80 1.67
CA GLY A 144 -8.79 18.17 0.44
C GLY A 144 -9.40 16.79 0.68
N SER A 145 -8.79 16.02 1.58
CA SER A 145 -9.35 14.73 2.03
C SER A 145 -10.56 14.93 2.94
N ALA A 146 -10.54 15.94 3.80
CA ALA A 146 -11.65 16.27 4.69
C ALA A 146 -12.92 16.65 3.91
N ALA A 147 -12.79 17.42 2.83
CA ALA A 147 -13.89 17.78 1.95
C ALA A 147 -14.56 16.55 1.29
N GLN A 148 -13.76 15.58 0.81
CA GLN A 148 -14.27 14.34 0.22
C GLN A 148 -15.02 13.47 1.25
N LEU A 149 -14.50 13.37 2.47
CA LEU A 149 -15.18 12.65 3.55
C LEU A 149 -16.47 13.37 3.99
N ALA A 150 -16.46 14.71 4.03
CA ALA A 150 -17.65 15.50 4.36
C ALA A 150 -18.76 15.30 3.33
N GLU A 151 -18.42 15.23 2.04
CA GLU A 151 -19.37 14.89 0.97
C GLU A 151 -19.94 13.49 1.17
N LEU A 152 -19.11 12.49 1.45
CA LEU A 152 -19.57 11.12 1.72
C LEU A 152 -20.52 11.06 2.94
N VAL A 153 -20.17 11.75 4.03
CA VAL A 153 -21.01 11.87 5.24
C VAL A 153 -22.36 12.51 4.92
N ALA A 154 -22.36 13.59 4.15
CA ALA A 154 -23.58 14.27 3.72
C ALA A 154 -24.45 13.38 2.83
N THR A 155 -23.86 12.69 1.85
CA THR A 155 -24.57 11.74 0.97
C THR A 155 -25.16 10.56 1.74
N ALA A 156 -24.47 10.07 2.76
CA ALA A 156 -24.98 9.03 3.65
C ALA A 156 -26.10 9.53 4.58
N GLY A 157 -26.31 10.85 4.69
CA GLY A 157 -27.29 11.46 5.57
C GLY A 157 -26.87 11.46 7.04
N TRP A 158 -25.58 11.42 7.33
CA TRP A 158 -25.05 11.42 8.70
C TRP A 158 -24.80 12.86 9.19
N PRO A 159 -25.05 13.17 10.48
CA PRO A 159 -24.80 14.50 11.02
C PRO A 159 -23.30 14.84 10.99
N LEU A 160 -22.92 15.94 10.36
CA LEU A 160 -21.55 16.45 10.35
C LEU A 160 -21.39 17.57 11.38
N GLU A 161 -20.40 17.44 12.26
CA GLU A 161 -20.01 18.48 13.21
C GLU A 161 -19.09 19.51 12.56
N SER A 162 -19.29 20.79 12.89
CA SER A 162 -18.50 21.92 12.37
C SER A 162 -17.69 22.64 13.45
N ALA A 163 -17.72 22.16 14.70
CA ALA A 163 -16.96 22.73 15.78
C ALA A 163 -15.46 22.38 15.67
N ASP A 164 -14.60 23.24 16.21
CA ASP A 164 -13.14 23.02 16.22
C ASP A 164 -12.73 21.74 16.97
N GLN A 165 -13.57 21.28 17.89
CA GLN A 165 -13.36 20.06 18.67
C GLN A 165 -14.59 19.15 18.57
N PRO A 166 -14.39 17.82 18.53
CA PRO A 166 -15.49 16.86 18.47
C PRO A 166 -16.27 16.80 19.79
N SER A 167 -17.57 16.49 19.69
CA SER A 167 -18.36 16.09 20.87
C SER A 167 -17.94 14.71 21.41
N SER A 168 -18.37 14.34 22.62
CA SER A 168 -18.08 13.02 23.23
C SER A 168 -18.75 11.83 22.52
N GLU A 169 -19.77 12.11 21.72
CA GLU A 169 -20.53 11.11 20.95
C GLU A 169 -20.05 11.00 19.50
N ALA A 170 -19.16 11.89 19.07
CA ALA A 170 -18.72 11.95 17.67
C ALA A 170 -17.84 10.76 17.29
N LEU A 171 -18.04 10.27 16.07
CA LEU A 171 -17.04 9.50 15.33
C LEU A 171 -16.02 10.47 14.73
N CYS A 172 -14.76 10.37 15.13
CA CYS A 172 -13.68 11.20 14.59
C CYS A 172 -12.97 10.49 13.42
N LEU A 173 -13.12 11.01 12.22
CA LEU A 173 -12.43 10.51 11.02
C LEU A 173 -11.10 11.24 10.81
N LEU A 174 -10.01 10.48 10.77
CA LEU A 174 -8.65 10.98 10.54
C LEU A 174 -8.15 10.57 9.15
N THR A 175 -7.27 11.37 8.54
CA THR A 175 -6.73 11.10 7.20
C THR A 175 -5.19 11.11 7.17
N PRO A 176 -4.51 10.28 7.98
CA PRO A 176 -3.06 10.30 8.07
C PRO A 176 -2.36 9.81 6.80
N LEU A 177 -1.15 10.31 6.59
CA LEU A 177 -0.20 9.80 5.61
C LEU A 177 0.98 9.14 6.33
N GLY A 178 1.08 7.81 6.26
CA GLY A 178 2.18 7.07 6.87
C GLY A 178 2.19 7.04 8.41
N GLU A 179 1.14 7.50 9.09
CA GLU A 179 0.96 7.33 10.54
C GLU A 179 -0.02 6.19 10.82
N ASP A 180 -0.04 5.73 12.07
CA ASP A 180 -1.10 4.88 12.61
C ASP A 180 -2.21 5.75 13.25
N THR A 181 -3.35 5.15 13.59
CA THR A 181 -4.51 5.88 14.13
C THR A 181 -4.19 6.44 15.51
N THR A 182 -3.47 5.68 16.34
CA THR A 182 -3.07 6.11 17.69
C THR A 182 -2.21 7.37 17.65
N GLN A 183 -1.13 7.38 16.88
CA GLN A 183 -0.22 8.52 16.76
C GLN A 183 -0.93 9.73 16.15
N CYS A 184 -1.75 9.52 15.12
CA CYS A 184 -2.49 10.61 14.49
C CYS A 184 -3.48 11.26 15.47
N ALA A 185 -4.22 10.47 16.24
CA ALA A 185 -5.14 10.98 17.26
C ALA A 185 -4.42 11.75 18.37
N LEU A 186 -3.33 11.19 18.91
CA LEU A 186 -2.55 11.82 19.98
C LEU A 186 -1.88 13.12 19.53
N ARG A 187 -1.34 13.14 18.30
CA ARG A 187 -0.72 14.34 17.71
C ARG A 187 -1.72 15.50 17.59
N GLN A 188 -2.98 15.18 17.30
CA GLN A 188 -4.06 16.17 17.20
C GLN A 188 -4.75 16.47 18.55
N GLY A 189 -4.36 15.80 19.64
CA GLY A 189 -4.96 15.99 20.95
C GLY A 189 -6.40 15.45 21.07
N LEU A 190 -6.76 14.48 20.24
CA LEU A 190 -8.10 13.89 20.18
C LEU A 190 -8.24 12.70 21.13
N ASN A 191 -9.47 12.39 21.53
CA ASN A 191 -9.78 11.16 22.25
C ASN A 191 -9.68 9.96 21.29
N ALA A 192 -8.64 9.13 21.47
CA ALA A 192 -8.39 7.98 20.60
C ALA A 192 -9.51 6.91 20.65
N GLU A 193 -10.32 6.86 21.72
CA GLU A 193 -11.51 5.99 21.76
C GLU A 193 -12.52 6.33 20.64
N GLN A 194 -12.52 7.58 20.17
CA GLN A 194 -13.44 8.08 19.14
C GLN A 194 -12.86 8.06 17.73
N CYS A 195 -11.57 7.71 17.57
CA CYS A 195 -10.85 7.94 16.33
C CYS A 195 -10.79 6.70 15.44
N VAL A 196 -11.07 6.90 14.15
CA VAL A 196 -10.85 5.94 13.07
C VAL A 196 -10.13 6.67 11.93
N ALA A 197 -9.01 6.12 11.46
CA ALA A 197 -8.32 6.65 10.30
C ALA A 197 -8.88 6.05 8.99
N VAL A 198 -8.88 6.83 7.91
CA VAL A 198 -9.29 6.42 6.56
C VAL A 198 -8.14 6.60 5.58
N ASP A 199 -7.89 5.59 4.73
CA ASP A 199 -6.84 5.68 3.70
C ASP A 199 -7.32 6.50 2.50
N MET A 200 -6.81 7.72 2.37
CA MET A 200 -7.16 8.66 1.31
C MET A 200 -6.17 8.67 0.14
N LEU A 201 -5.22 7.73 0.08
CA LEU A 201 -4.17 7.77 -0.96
C LEU A 201 -4.74 7.68 -2.38
N ALA A 202 -5.67 6.77 -2.62
CA ALA A 202 -6.29 6.52 -3.93
C ALA A 202 -7.74 7.04 -4.05
N GLY A 203 -8.18 7.90 -3.13
CA GLY A 203 -9.57 8.36 -3.07
C GLY A 203 -10.55 7.30 -2.54
N LEU A 204 -11.84 7.55 -2.73
CA LEU A 204 -12.94 6.80 -2.10
C LEU A 204 -13.85 6.04 -3.09
N ASP A 205 -13.54 6.05 -4.39
CA ASP A 205 -14.45 5.58 -5.45
C ASP A 205 -14.53 4.05 -5.62
N LYS A 206 -13.57 3.30 -5.08
CA LYS A 206 -13.43 1.85 -5.34
C LYS A 206 -13.57 0.99 -4.09
N ARG A 207 -12.49 0.82 -3.34
CA ARG A 207 -12.47 0.15 -2.03
C ARG A 207 -11.92 1.13 -1.02
N ARG A 208 -12.53 1.19 0.15
CA ARG A 208 -12.14 2.06 1.25
C ARG A 208 -11.46 1.23 2.33
N SER A 209 -10.46 1.81 2.99
CA SER A 209 -9.79 1.16 4.12
C SER A 209 -9.92 2.03 5.35
N LEU A 210 -10.29 1.42 6.47
CA LEU A 210 -10.33 2.07 7.78
C LEU A 210 -9.37 1.38 8.74
N MET A 211 -8.84 2.14 9.69
CA MET A 211 -7.91 1.65 10.69
C MET A 211 -8.30 2.18 12.07
N ALA A 212 -8.45 1.26 13.03
CA ALA A 212 -8.81 1.60 14.40
C ALA A 212 -7.57 1.61 15.29
N SER A 213 -7.59 2.44 16.34
CA SER A 213 -6.61 2.34 17.43
C SER A 213 -6.93 1.15 18.34
N PRO A 214 -6.00 0.70 19.20
CA PRO A 214 -6.26 -0.38 20.16
C PRO A 214 -7.40 -0.10 21.15
N ILE A 215 -7.79 1.17 21.32
CA ILE A 215 -8.85 1.57 22.25
C ILE A 215 -10.06 2.20 21.55
N THR A 216 -10.09 2.24 20.22
CA THR A 216 -11.26 2.76 19.50
C THR A 216 -12.49 1.92 19.85
N ARG A 217 -13.59 2.57 20.20
CA ARG A 217 -14.79 1.85 20.66
C ARG A 217 -15.37 0.98 19.52
N PRO A 218 -15.76 -0.29 19.78
CA PRO A 218 -16.28 -1.17 18.74
C PRO A 218 -17.53 -0.65 18.02
N ASP A 219 -18.41 0.08 18.71
CA ASP A 219 -19.57 0.74 18.10
C ASP A 219 -19.17 1.76 17.04
N LEU A 220 -18.09 2.52 17.28
CA LEU A 220 -17.58 3.52 16.34
C LEU A 220 -16.82 2.90 15.17
N ILE A 221 -16.14 1.76 15.35
CA ILE A 221 -15.56 0.99 14.24
C ILE A 221 -16.67 0.52 13.30
N ASN A 222 -17.76 -0.03 13.86
CA ASN A 222 -18.92 -0.46 13.09
C ASN A 222 -19.63 0.73 12.41
N ALA A 223 -19.76 1.86 13.12
CA ALA A 223 -20.32 3.08 12.56
C ALA A 223 -19.50 3.60 11.37
N ALA A 224 -18.17 3.65 11.51
CA ALA A 224 -17.27 4.04 10.43
C ALA A 224 -17.37 3.07 9.23
N ALA A 225 -17.39 1.76 9.46
CA ALA A 225 -17.55 0.77 8.40
C ALA A 225 -18.89 0.93 7.67
N SER A 226 -19.98 1.11 8.42
CA SER A 226 -21.33 1.33 7.86
C SER A 226 -21.40 2.62 7.06
N LEU A 227 -20.84 3.72 7.57
CA LEU A 227 -20.77 5.01 6.88
C LEU A 227 -19.99 4.90 5.57
N LEU A 228 -18.79 4.31 5.63
CA LEU A 228 -17.93 4.13 4.46
C LEU A 228 -18.51 3.11 3.47
N ASN A 229 -19.51 2.32 3.83
CA ASN A 229 -20.21 1.39 2.94
C ASN A 229 -21.57 1.89 2.47
N ALA A 230 -21.98 3.13 2.81
CA ALA A 230 -23.35 3.61 2.58
C ALA A 230 -23.81 3.56 1.11
N ASP A 231 -22.89 3.60 0.15
CA ASP A 231 -23.12 3.50 -1.29
C ASP A 231 -22.82 2.11 -1.88
N GLY A 232 -22.56 1.11 -1.03
CA GLY A 232 -22.20 -0.26 -1.44
C GLY A 232 -20.71 -0.47 -1.73
N THR A 233 -19.87 0.58 -1.61
CA THR A 233 -18.42 0.48 -1.76
C THR A 233 -17.83 -0.48 -0.70
N PRO A 234 -17.06 -1.53 -1.08
CA PRO A 234 -16.42 -2.42 -0.11
C PRO A 234 -15.49 -1.67 0.84
N VAL A 235 -15.48 -2.08 2.11
CA VAL A 235 -14.65 -1.48 3.17
C VAL A 235 -13.80 -2.55 3.83
N SER A 236 -12.50 -2.29 3.92
CA SER A 236 -11.54 -3.15 4.63
C SER A 236 -11.19 -2.53 5.99
N THR A 237 -11.35 -3.32 7.06
CA THR A 237 -10.94 -2.94 8.41
C THR A 237 -9.54 -3.44 8.72
N LEU A 238 -8.68 -2.55 9.22
CA LEU A 238 -7.30 -2.83 9.57
C LEU A 238 -7.07 -2.65 11.08
N GLN A 239 -6.17 -3.45 11.62
CA GLN A 239 -5.56 -3.18 12.92
C GLN A 239 -4.62 -1.97 12.82
N ASP A 240 -4.35 -1.36 13.97
CA ASP A 240 -3.50 -0.17 14.04
C ASP A 240 -2.11 -0.45 13.48
N SER A 241 -1.73 0.28 12.43
CA SER A 241 -0.53 0.04 11.65
C SER A 241 -0.05 1.31 10.98
N THR A 242 1.23 1.61 11.13
CA THR A 242 1.83 2.77 10.48
C THR A 242 1.68 2.68 8.95
N GLY A 243 0.93 3.60 8.33
CA GLY A 243 0.83 3.74 6.88
C GLY A 243 -0.06 2.76 6.10
N PHE A 244 -1.11 2.21 6.72
CA PHE A 244 -2.09 1.34 6.04
C PHE A 244 -1.44 0.20 5.22
N VAL A 245 -2.21 -0.45 4.34
CA VAL A 245 -1.68 -1.44 3.39
C VAL A 245 -1.19 -0.76 2.11
N LEU A 246 -2.07 0.00 1.45
CA LEU A 246 -1.77 0.58 0.14
C LEU A 246 -0.64 1.61 0.22
N GLN A 247 -0.66 2.50 1.22
CA GLN A 247 0.37 3.55 1.32
C GLN A 247 1.76 2.96 1.49
N ARG A 248 1.95 2.00 2.41
CA ARG A 248 3.24 1.29 2.59
C ARG A 248 3.73 0.65 1.29
N VAL A 249 2.89 -0.13 0.63
CA VAL A 249 3.29 -0.91 -0.55
C VAL A 249 3.63 0.01 -1.71
N VAL A 250 2.77 0.98 -2.02
CA VAL A 250 2.99 1.96 -3.09
C VAL A 250 4.23 2.80 -2.80
N ALA A 251 4.36 3.32 -1.58
CA ALA A 251 5.51 4.16 -1.23
C ALA A 251 6.83 3.40 -1.38
N CYS A 252 6.89 2.12 -0.99
CA CYS A 252 8.07 1.29 -1.18
C CYS A 252 8.35 1.01 -2.67
N ILE A 253 7.32 0.75 -3.49
CA ILE A 253 7.47 0.57 -4.95
C ILE A 253 8.06 1.82 -5.60
N VAL A 254 7.48 2.98 -5.31
CA VAL A 254 7.94 4.27 -5.83
C VAL A 254 9.38 4.53 -5.39
N ASN A 255 9.70 4.25 -4.12
CA ASN A 255 11.04 4.48 -3.59
C ASN A 255 12.11 3.60 -4.26
N VAL A 256 11.81 2.32 -4.49
CA VAL A 256 12.71 1.41 -5.25
C VAL A 256 12.88 1.90 -6.69
N GLY A 257 11.80 2.28 -7.37
CA GLY A 257 11.89 2.85 -8.72
C GLY A 257 12.73 4.13 -8.78
N ALA A 258 12.59 4.99 -7.78
CA ALA A 258 13.39 6.20 -7.64
C ALA A 258 14.88 5.92 -7.39
N ASP A 259 15.22 4.87 -6.64
CA ASP A 259 16.60 4.43 -6.45
C ASP A 259 17.21 3.85 -7.74
N ILE A 260 16.43 3.05 -8.50
CA ILE A 260 16.85 2.55 -9.82
C ILE A 260 17.16 3.72 -10.76
N ALA A 261 16.31 4.76 -10.75
CA ALA A 261 16.55 5.98 -11.53
C ALA A 261 17.78 6.76 -11.04
N GLN A 262 17.96 6.87 -9.72
CA GLN A 262 19.12 7.54 -9.10
C GLN A 262 20.45 6.86 -9.47
N GLN A 263 20.46 5.54 -9.56
CA GLN A 263 21.63 4.75 -9.94
C GLN A 263 21.91 4.76 -11.45
N GLY A 264 21.01 5.34 -12.25
CA GLY A 264 21.14 5.38 -13.70
C GLY A 264 21.01 4.00 -14.35
N VAL A 265 20.28 3.06 -13.72
CA VAL A 265 20.12 1.70 -14.25
C VAL A 265 19.43 1.73 -15.61
N ALA A 266 18.41 2.57 -15.77
CA ALA A 266 17.74 2.82 -17.04
C ALA A 266 17.14 4.24 -17.03
N ALA A 267 16.74 4.73 -18.20
CA ALA A 267 16.02 6.01 -18.29
C ALA A 267 14.64 5.90 -17.61
N PRO A 268 14.12 6.96 -16.95
CA PRO A 268 12.82 6.93 -16.25
C PRO A 268 11.66 6.32 -17.05
N ALA A 269 11.46 6.76 -18.30
CA ALA A 269 10.42 6.21 -19.17
C ALA A 269 10.61 4.72 -19.50
N THR A 270 11.87 4.25 -19.57
CA THR A 270 12.20 2.83 -19.77
C THR A 270 11.92 2.02 -18.51
N ILE A 271 12.24 2.55 -17.31
CA ILE A 271 11.91 1.94 -16.02
C ILE A 271 10.40 1.70 -15.95
N ASP A 272 9.62 2.75 -16.17
CA ASP A 272 8.17 2.68 -16.06
C ASP A 272 7.57 1.69 -17.05
N ARG A 273 7.98 1.78 -18.33
CA ARG A 273 7.45 0.90 -19.36
C ARG A 273 7.80 -0.58 -19.14
N ALA A 274 9.01 -0.85 -18.66
CA ALA A 274 9.45 -2.21 -18.36
C ALA A 274 8.65 -2.81 -17.20
N VAL A 275 8.33 -2.02 -16.17
CA VAL A 275 7.54 -2.48 -15.02
C VAL A 275 6.09 -2.72 -15.39
N GLU A 276 5.47 -1.80 -16.14
CA GLU A 276 4.09 -1.97 -16.63
C GLU A 276 3.93 -3.26 -17.43
N LEU A 277 4.87 -3.53 -18.36
CA LEU A 277 4.81 -4.72 -19.21
C LEU A 277 5.24 -6.01 -18.49
N GLY A 278 6.30 -5.93 -17.69
CA GLY A 278 6.92 -7.10 -17.06
C GLY A 278 6.19 -7.58 -15.81
N LEU A 279 5.63 -6.65 -15.01
CA LEU A 279 4.94 -6.96 -13.75
C LEU A 279 3.42 -6.73 -13.82
N GLY A 280 2.92 -6.12 -14.89
CA GLY A 280 1.49 -5.82 -15.03
C GLY A 280 1.00 -4.76 -14.03
N TYR A 281 1.87 -3.86 -13.60
CA TYR A 281 1.49 -2.75 -12.73
C TYR A 281 0.61 -1.74 -13.49
N PRO A 282 -0.33 -1.07 -12.79
CA PRO A 282 -1.20 -0.08 -13.42
C PRO A 282 -0.42 1.12 -13.96
N PHE A 283 0.67 1.47 -13.28
CA PHE A 283 1.62 2.50 -13.67
C PHE A 283 3.04 2.01 -13.38
N GLY A 284 4.01 2.46 -14.17
CA GLY A 284 5.41 2.36 -13.77
C GLY A 284 5.69 3.09 -12.45
N PRO A 285 6.71 2.69 -11.68
CA PRO A 285 6.89 3.16 -10.31
C PRO A 285 7.14 4.67 -10.20
N LEU A 286 7.72 5.33 -11.20
CA LEU A 286 7.92 6.79 -11.16
C LEU A 286 6.62 7.52 -11.47
N ARG A 287 5.94 7.14 -12.57
CA ARG A 287 4.56 7.60 -12.88
C ARG A 287 3.58 7.34 -11.74
N MET A 288 3.73 6.24 -11.01
CA MET A 288 2.90 5.91 -9.85
C MET A 288 3.11 6.94 -8.73
N GLY A 289 4.36 7.34 -8.48
CA GLY A 289 4.65 8.38 -7.49
C GLY A 289 4.13 9.76 -7.92
N ASP A 290 4.17 10.09 -9.21
CA ASP A 290 3.56 11.32 -9.74
C ASP A 290 2.03 11.26 -9.67
N HIS A 291 1.42 10.12 -9.96
CA HIS A 291 -0.03 9.90 -9.89
C HIS A 291 -0.58 10.08 -8.47
N TYR A 292 0.06 9.45 -7.47
CA TYR A 292 -0.36 9.59 -6.07
C TYR A 292 0.18 10.86 -5.39
N GLY A 293 1.12 11.55 -6.02
CA GLY A 293 1.77 12.77 -5.55
C GLY A 293 3.08 12.49 -4.80
N ALA A 294 4.20 12.91 -5.39
CA ALA A 294 5.54 12.64 -4.87
C ALA A 294 5.74 13.17 -3.43
N SER A 295 5.16 14.32 -3.10
CA SER A 295 5.20 14.88 -1.74
C SER A 295 4.45 14.01 -0.73
N ARG A 296 3.29 13.44 -1.11
CA ARG A 296 2.54 12.51 -0.24
C ARG A 296 3.32 11.23 -0.01
N ILE A 297 3.91 10.66 -1.06
CA ILE A 297 4.79 9.48 -0.95
C ILE A 297 6.00 9.76 -0.05
N LEU A 298 6.63 10.93 -0.19
CA LEU A 298 7.73 11.34 0.69
C LEU A 298 7.30 11.45 2.15
N THR A 299 6.14 12.06 2.43
CA THR A 299 5.56 12.14 3.78
C THR A 299 5.34 10.75 4.36
N ILE A 300 4.72 9.83 3.60
CA ILE A 300 4.48 8.44 4.03
C ILE A 300 5.78 7.77 4.46
N LEU A 301 6.83 7.83 3.63
CA LEU A 301 8.13 7.20 3.93
C LEU A 301 8.84 7.85 5.12
N ASN A 302 8.77 9.17 5.27
CA ASN A 302 9.35 9.84 6.44
C ASN A 302 8.64 9.43 7.74
N ASN A 303 7.31 9.35 7.73
CA ASN A 303 6.53 8.96 8.91
C ASN A 303 6.76 7.47 9.26
N LEU A 304 6.79 6.58 8.26
CA LEU A 304 7.19 5.18 8.44
C LEU A 304 8.60 5.05 9.05
N LEU A 305 9.58 5.81 8.53
CA LEU A 305 10.95 5.80 9.05
C LEU A 305 11.01 6.35 10.49
N ALA A 306 10.28 7.43 10.79
CA ALA A 306 10.27 8.04 12.11
C ALA A 306 9.66 7.11 13.16
N ALA A 307 8.54 6.44 12.82
CA ALA A 307 7.86 5.53 13.73
C ALA A 307 8.63 4.23 13.97
N THR A 308 9.24 3.66 12.93
CA THR A 308 9.85 2.31 13.00
C THR A 308 11.36 2.33 13.23
N GLY A 309 12.04 3.42 12.86
CA GLY A 309 13.49 3.47 12.75
C GLY A 309 14.09 2.54 11.69
N ASP A 310 13.29 1.80 10.91
CA ASP A 310 13.81 0.81 9.96
C ASP A 310 14.34 1.52 8.69
N PRO A 311 15.65 1.39 8.38
CA PRO A 311 16.24 2.00 7.19
C PRO A 311 15.65 1.49 5.87
N ARG A 312 14.83 0.43 5.88
CA ARG A 312 13.98 0.02 4.75
C ARG A 312 13.14 1.18 4.22
N TYR A 313 12.61 2.01 5.10
CA TYR A 313 11.69 3.09 4.71
C TYR A 313 12.40 4.38 4.30
N ARG A 314 13.73 4.42 4.30
CA ARG A 314 14.47 5.65 3.99
C ARG A 314 14.16 6.17 2.57
N PRO A 315 13.60 7.38 2.42
CA PRO A 315 13.35 7.96 1.10
C PRO A 315 14.65 8.16 0.31
N SER A 316 14.62 7.80 -0.97
CA SER A 316 15.73 7.98 -1.90
C SER A 316 16.08 9.46 -2.11
N PRO A 317 17.34 9.81 -2.40
CA PRO A 317 17.70 11.18 -2.79
C PRO A 317 16.92 11.67 -4.01
N TRP A 318 16.58 10.78 -4.95
CA TRP A 318 15.80 11.10 -6.13
C TRP A 318 14.40 11.60 -5.78
N LEU A 319 13.67 10.83 -4.96
CA LEU A 319 12.35 11.19 -4.49
C LEU A 319 12.39 12.47 -3.65
N ARG A 320 13.32 12.55 -2.68
CA ARG A 320 13.44 13.71 -1.78
C ARG A 320 13.61 15.01 -2.55
N ARG A 321 14.57 15.06 -3.48
CA ARG A 321 14.89 16.28 -4.23
C ARG A 321 13.75 16.70 -5.13
N ARG A 322 13.13 15.75 -5.84
CA ARG A 322 12.05 16.05 -6.79
C ARG A 322 10.77 16.48 -6.10
N ALA A 323 10.37 15.78 -5.04
CA ALA A 323 9.22 16.20 -4.23
C ALA A 323 9.44 17.61 -3.63
N ALA A 324 10.65 17.89 -3.10
CA ALA A 324 10.98 19.21 -2.55
C ALA A 324 10.99 20.34 -3.59
N LEU A 325 11.33 20.02 -4.85
CA LEU A 325 11.38 20.98 -5.96
C LEU A 325 10.08 21.04 -6.77
N GLY A 326 9.06 20.23 -6.43
CA GLY A 326 7.83 20.12 -7.23
C GLY A 326 8.07 19.56 -8.64
N MET A 327 9.12 18.76 -8.83
CA MET A 327 9.48 18.16 -10.12
C MET A 327 8.85 16.77 -10.27
N PRO A 328 8.40 16.38 -11.48
CA PRO A 328 8.00 15.02 -11.77
C PRO A 328 9.11 14.00 -11.50
N LEU A 329 8.74 12.84 -10.94
CA LEU A 329 9.65 11.71 -10.73
C LEU A 329 10.14 11.12 -12.06
N THR A 330 9.38 11.29 -13.13
CA THR A 330 9.73 10.84 -14.49
C THR A 330 10.78 11.69 -15.19
N ASP A 331 11.09 12.89 -14.67
CA ASP A 331 12.00 13.81 -15.35
C ASP A 331 13.44 13.30 -15.31
N ARG A 332 14.10 13.34 -16.47
CA ARG A 332 15.52 13.00 -16.59
C ARG A 332 16.37 14.05 -15.85
N PRO A 333 17.51 13.65 -15.25
CA PRO A 333 18.51 14.63 -14.85
C PRO A 333 18.96 15.38 -16.11
N THR A 334 18.87 16.70 -16.10
CA THR A 334 19.51 17.53 -17.12
C THR A 334 21.02 17.46 -16.87
N GLY A 335 21.74 16.66 -17.66
CA GLY A 335 23.19 16.49 -17.59
C GLY A 335 23.71 15.86 -18.86
#